data_AF-A0A374BXE5-F1
#
_entry.id   AF-A0A374BXE5-F1
#
_cell.length_a   1.000
_cell.length_b   1.000
_cell.length_c   1.000
_cell.angle_alpha   90.00
_cell.angle_beta   90.00
_cell.angle_gamma   90.00
#
_symmetry.space_group_name_H-M   'P 1'
#
loop_
_entity.id
_entity.type
_entity.pdbx_description
1 polymer ?
#
loop_
_entity_poly.entity_id
_entity_poly.type
_entity_poly.pdbx_seq_one_letter_code
_entity_poly.pdbx_strand_id
1 'polypeptide(L)'
;MLKIYLIRRVAKMKLKFSQLAKAVLCTAAMAVSALGSMTISASAADNINVDIVCKNDTTTVSNAEWSIYKVGERKEADFVLTGEFSDYPIDMSDFTDASKMQAVADTLDNYAKTDNITPVSTGKTDANGEVKLSADSVGLYLVSGKSFENTTAKFTPSPSLIEIDKDIVAEGQITVYTKFTYEEIPAGDSDYGVRKSWIVPDGQKKLIPDNIKVEIYRDGKLFDTVTLSADNNWEYFWKDDTAAEWSVKEIDIPANYTVVTKNNDKLFLIENTYKSDSSSNTDSSSSTPDSSSSGSDSSSSTPDNIPQTGSLNWPVPVLIGGGVILIAAGWRVSRKEK
;
A
#
# COMPACT_ATOMS: atom_id res chain seq x y z
N MET A 1 46.36 13.74 -74.19
CA MET A 1 44.89 13.68 -74.35
C MET A 1 44.18 13.27 -73.05
N LEU A 2 44.56 13.84 -71.90
CA LEU A 2 44.04 13.46 -70.56
C LEU A 2 43.54 14.66 -69.72
N LYS A 3 43.60 15.89 -70.26
CA LYS A 3 43.15 17.12 -69.57
C LYS A 3 41.74 17.61 -69.99
N ILE A 4 41.09 16.97 -70.98
CA ILE A 4 39.71 17.27 -71.40
C ILE A 4 38.68 16.37 -70.67
N TYR A 5 39.13 15.30 -70.00
CA TYR A 5 38.25 14.31 -69.37
C TYR A 5 37.78 14.70 -67.94
N LEU A 6 38.48 15.60 -67.24
CA LEU A 6 38.13 15.97 -65.86
C LEU A 6 37.07 17.08 -65.75
N ILE A 7 36.91 17.93 -66.78
CA ILE A 7 35.99 19.09 -66.72
C ILE A 7 34.54 18.67 -67.06
N ARG A 8 34.32 17.58 -67.82
CA ARG A 8 32.97 17.04 -68.09
C ARG A 8 32.38 16.22 -66.93
N ARG A 9 33.17 15.80 -65.94
CA ARG A 9 32.68 14.95 -64.83
C ARG A 9 32.08 15.74 -63.67
N VAL A 10 32.45 17.01 -63.50
CA VAL A 10 31.97 17.86 -62.39
C VAL A 10 30.62 18.53 -62.71
N ALA A 11 30.35 18.88 -63.97
CA ALA A 11 29.07 19.49 -64.37
C ALA A 11 27.89 18.50 -64.42
N LYS A 12 28.14 17.20 -64.67
CA LYS A 12 27.09 16.16 -64.65
C LYS A 12 26.68 15.71 -63.25
N MET A 13 27.45 16.05 -62.22
CA MET A 13 27.19 15.64 -60.83
C MET A 13 26.31 16.65 -60.07
N LYS A 14 26.34 17.94 -60.43
CA LYS A 14 25.48 18.96 -59.80
C LYS A 14 24.06 19.05 -60.38
N LEU A 15 23.80 18.50 -61.57
CA LEU A 15 22.44 18.49 -62.15
C LEU A 15 21.60 17.25 -61.81
N LYS A 16 22.18 16.19 -61.23
CA LYS A 16 21.43 15.00 -60.79
C LYS A 16 21.05 14.99 -59.30
N PHE A 17 21.52 15.98 -58.54
CA PHE A 17 21.20 16.10 -57.11
C PHE A 17 19.92 16.92 -56.80
N SER A 18 19.24 17.46 -57.82
CA SER A 18 18.02 18.27 -57.66
C SER A 18 16.72 17.52 -58.00
N GLN A 19 16.79 16.36 -58.66
CA GLN A 19 15.60 15.57 -59.03
C GLN A 19 15.47 14.20 -58.36
N LEU A 20 16.43 13.80 -57.52
CA LEU A 20 16.34 12.56 -56.73
C LEU A 20 15.93 12.79 -55.26
N ALA A 21 15.75 14.04 -54.84
CA ALA A 21 15.27 14.39 -53.50
C ALA A 21 13.73 14.48 -53.38
N LYS A 22 12.98 14.23 -54.46
CA LYS A 22 11.49 14.25 -54.45
C LYS A 22 10.83 12.90 -54.77
N ALA A 23 11.61 11.83 -54.96
CA ALA A 23 11.08 10.49 -55.26
C ALA A 23 11.45 9.41 -54.21
N VAL A 24 12.11 9.78 -53.11
CA VAL A 24 12.41 8.89 -51.98
C VAL A 24 11.49 9.15 -50.77
N LEU A 25 10.66 10.19 -50.82
CA LEU A 25 9.73 10.53 -49.73
C LEU A 25 8.34 9.88 -49.86
N CYS A 26 8.05 9.13 -50.94
CA CYS A 26 6.77 8.43 -51.12
C CYS A 26 6.87 6.90 -51.21
N THR A 27 8.07 6.32 -51.11
CA THR A 27 8.28 4.86 -51.06
C THR A 27 8.85 4.38 -49.73
N ALA A 28 8.90 5.25 -48.71
CA ALA A 28 9.06 4.86 -47.30
C ALA A 28 7.72 4.83 -46.53
N ALA A 29 6.61 5.28 -47.15
CA ALA A 29 5.28 5.29 -46.55
C ALA A 29 4.40 4.08 -46.95
N MET A 30 4.88 3.19 -47.83
CA MET A 30 4.16 1.97 -48.25
C MET A 30 4.92 0.67 -47.95
N ALA A 31 5.80 0.69 -46.93
CA ALA A 31 6.41 -0.52 -46.36
C ALA A 31 6.21 -0.63 -44.84
N VAL A 32 5.30 0.18 -44.28
CA VAL A 32 4.88 0.15 -42.86
C VAL A 32 3.43 -0.35 -42.69
N SER A 33 2.80 -0.83 -43.77
CA SER A 33 1.41 -1.32 -43.75
C SER A 33 1.28 -2.82 -44.08
N ALA A 34 2.37 -3.59 -44.03
CA ALA A 34 2.36 -5.05 -44.24
C ALA A 34 2.99 -5.86 -43.10
N LEU A 35 3.04 -5.30 -41.89
CA LEU A 35 3.22 -6.03 -40.63
C LEU A 35 1.98 -5.81 -39.75
N GLY A 36 0.80 -6.04 -40.31
CA GLY A 36 -0.50 -5.97 -39.62
C GLY A 36 -1.26 -7.30 -39.68
N SER A 37 -0.58 -8.41 -39.99
CA SER A 37 -1.19 -9.73 -40.07
C SER A 37 -0.18 -10.82 -39.70
N MET A 38 0.51 -10.65 -38.59
CA MET A 38 0.75 -11.82 -37.76
C MET A 38 -0.49 -11.92 -36.90
N THR A 39 -1.35 -12.89 -37.21
CA THR A 39 -2.14 -13.51 -36.17
C THR A 39 -1.14 -13.97 -35.12
N ILE A 40 -0.95 -13.16 -34.09
CA ILE A 40 -0.47 -13.69 -32.82
C ILE A 40 -1.55 -14.70 -32.50
N SER A 41 -1.23 -15.99 -32.65
CA SER A 41 -1.94 -16.99 -31.89
C SER A 41 -1.55 -16.72 -30.44
N ALA A 42 -2.20 -15.73 -29.85
CA ALA A 42 -2.21 -15.54 -28.42
C ALA A 42 -3.15 -16.64 -27.92
N SER A 43 -2.62 -17.86 -27.81
CA SER A 43 -3.05 -18.70 -26.72
C SER A 43 -2.12 -18.38 -25.54
N ALA A 44 -1.99 -17.11 -25.20
CA ALA A 44 -1.85 -16.80 -23.78
C ALA A 44 -3.21 -17.16 -23.23
N ALA A 45 -3.30 -18.15 -22.34
CA ALA A 45 -4.48 -18.23 -21.51
C ALA A 45 -4.65 -16.81 -20.93
N ASP A 46 -5.80 -16.17 -21.17
CA ASP A 46 -6.11 -14.87 -20.61
C ASP A 46 -6.24 -15.07 -19.10
N ASN A 47 -5.09 -15.13 -18.43
CA ASN A 47 -5.01 -15.36 -17.01
C ASN A 47 -5.71 -14.19 -16.32
N ILE A 48 -6.64 -14.51 -15.45
CA ILE A 48 -7.43 -13.54 -14.71
C ILE A 48 -6.55 -13.01 -13.57
N ASN A 49 -6.26 -11.71 -13.58
CA ASN A 49 -5.43 -11.09 -12.55
C ASN A 49 -6.19 -10.98 -11.23
N VAL A 50 -5.56 -11.48 -10.16
CA VAL A 50 -6.05 -11.41 -8.79
C VAL A 50 -5.00 -10.68 -7.96
N ASP A 51 -5.32 -9.47 -7.52
CA ASP A 51 -4.48 -8.65 -6.67
C ASP A 51 -4.78 -8.98 -5.21
N ILE A 52 -3.82 -9.62 -4.54
CA ILE A 52 -3.90 -9.94 -3.11
C ILE A 52 -3.32 -8.77 -2.32
N VAL A 53 -4.07 -8.33 -1.32
CA VAL A 53 -3.70 -7.23 -0.43
C VAL A 53 -3.57 -7.77 1.01
N CYS A 54 -2.35 -7.74 1.53
CA CYS A 54 -1.95 -8.18 2.87
C CYS A 54 -1.58 -6.98 3.75
N LYS A 55 -2.54 -6.08 3.92
CA LYS A 55 -2.44 -4.90 4.78
C LYS A 55 -3.75 -4.62 5.50
N ASN A 56 -3.65 -4.07 6.70
CA ASN A 56 -4.76 -3.49 7.46
C ASN A 56 -4.37 -2.06 7.89
N ASP A 57 -5.22 -1.39 8.67
CA ASP A 57 -5.02 0.02 9.05
C ASP A 57 -3.70 0.30 9.77
N THR A 58 -3.11 -0.71 10.42
CA THR A 58 -1.91 -0.55 11.27
C THR A 58 -0.69 -1.31 10.75
N THR A 59 -0.88 -2.28 9.86
CA THR A 59 0.15 -3.27 9.53
C THR A 59 0.14 -3.57 8.04
N THR A 60 1.31 -3.43 7.42
CA THR A 60 1.60 -3.87 6.05
C THR A 60 2.59 -5.02 6.11
N VAL A 61 2.23 -6.19 5.57
CA VAL A 61 3.08 -7.38 5.64
C VAL A 61 3.75 -7.60 4.29
N SER A 62 5.05 -7.31 4.22
CA SER A 62 5.88 -7.57 3.05
C SER A 62 6.46 -8.99 3.07
N ASN A 63 6.79 -9.52 1.88
CA ASN A 63 7.41 -10.84 1.69
C ASN A 63 6.56 -12.02 2.23
N ALA A 64 5.25 -11.81 2.45
CA ALA A 64 4.31 -12.86 2.79
C ALA A 64 3.98 -13.68 1.54
N GLU A 65 4.14 -15.00 1.62
CA GLU A 65 3.87 -15.92 0.51
C GLU A 65 2.39 -16.28 0.47
N TRP A 66 1.76 -16.05 -0.68
CA TRP A 66 0.36 -16.32 -0.97
C TRP A 66 0.23 -17.21 -2.18
N SER A 67 -0.74 -18.11 -2.13
CA SER A 67 -1.07 -19.04 -3.21
C SER A 67 -2.57 -19.07 -3.45
N ILE A 68 -2.97 -19.29 -4.70
CA ILE A 68 -4.36 -19.55 -5.06
C ILE A 68 -4.52 -20.93 -5.67
N TYR A 69 -5.58 -21.63 -5.26
CA TYR A 69 -5.94 -22.97 -5.72
C TYR A 69 -7.33 -22.92 -6.32
N LYS A 70 -7.52 -23.48 -7.52
CA LYS A 70 -8.87 -23.71 -8.04
C LYS A 70 -9.45 -24.93 -7.33
N VAL A 71 -10.39 -24.70 -6.42
CA VAL A 71 -10.95 -25.76 -5.57
C VAL A 71 -12.29 -26.29 -6.08
N GLY A 72 -13.00 -25.50 -6.88
CA GLY A 72 -14.33 -25.87 -7.33
C GLY A 72 -14.91 -24.91 -8.35
N GLU A 73 -16.20 -25.09 -8.60
CA GLU A 73 -16.98 -24.27 -9.53
C GLU A 73 -18.41 -24.11 -9.02
N ARG A 74 -19.06 -22.99 -9.37
CA ARG A 74 -20.49 -22.82 -9.11
C ARG A 74 -21.30 -23.69 -10.07
N LYS A 75 -22.25 -24.46 -9.52
CA LYS A 75 -23.28 -25.19 -10.26
C LYS A 75 -24.64 -24.74 -9.77
N GLU A 76 -25.32 -23.94 -10.60
CA GLU A 76 -26.59 -23.30 -10.24
C GLU A 76 -26.45 -22.44 -8.99
N ALA A 77 -27.13 -22.80 -7.89
CA ALA A 77 -27.07 -22.07 -6.62
C ALA A 77 -25.89 -22.48 -5.74
N ASP A 78 -25.32 -23.68 -5.96
CA ASP A 78 -24.36 -24.31 -5.06
C ASP A 78 -22.94 -24.28 -5.63
N PHE A 79 -21.95 -24.56 -4.79
CA PHE A 79 -20.58 -24.83 -5.22
C PHE A 79 -20.27 -26.32 -5.15
N VAL A 80 -19.44 -26.80 -6.06
CA VAL A 80 -18.99 -28.18 -6.09
C VAL A 80 -17.47 -28.20 -6.24
N LEU A 81 -16.79 -29.02 -5.42
CA LEU A 81 -15.35 -29.23 -5.54
C LEU A 81 -15.01 -29.94 -6.84
N THR A 82 -13.88 -29.57 -7.45
CA THR A 82 -13.44 -30.09 -8.75
C THR A 82 -11.94 -30.39 -8.73
N GLY A 83 -11.43 -31.04 -9.78
CA GLY A 83 -10.01 -31.35 -9.92
C GLY A 83 -9.49 -32.20 -8.75
N GLU A 84 -8.29 -31.87 -8.26
CA GLU A 84 -7.64 -32.55 -7.13
C GLU A 84 -8.41 -32.41 -5.80
N PHE A 85 -9.40 -31.51 -5.73
CA PHE A 85 -10.25 -31.34 -4.55
C PHE A 85 -11.56 -32.15 -4.59
N SER A 86 -11.88 -32.77 -5.73
CA SER A 86 -13.20 -33.40 -5.95
C SER A 86 -13.51 -34.59 -5.05
N ASP A 87 -12.49 -35.30 -4.57
CA ASP A 87 -12.65 -36.48 -3.71
C ASP A 87 -12.77 -36.15 -2.22
N TYR A 88 -12.56 -34.88 -1.83
CA TYR A 88 -12.69 -34.49 -0.42
C TYR A 88 -14.16 -34.45 0.02
N PRO A 89 -14.53 -35.12 1.12
CA PRO A 89 -15.90 -35.19 1.60
C PRO A 89 -16.27 -33.93 2.40
N ILE A 90 -16.23 -32.77 1.76
CA ILE A 90 -16.54 -31.46 2.35
C ILE A 90 -17.93 -31.03 1.89
N ASP A 91 -18.77 -30.62 2.84
CA ASP A 91 -20.08 -30.08 2.53
C ASP A 91 -19.96 -28.65 1.97
N MET A 92 -20.35 -28.49 0.71
CA MET A 92 -20.33 -27.22 -0.03
C MET A 92 -21.74 -26.63 -0.22
N SER A 93 -22.76 -27.20 0.44
CA SER A 93 -24.17 -26.81 0.24
C SER A 93 -24.62 -25.64 1.12
N ASP A 94 -23.83 -25.24 2.13
CA ASP A 94 -24.24 -24.24 3.10
C ASP A 94 -23.17 -23.17 3.35
N PHE A 95 -23.27 -22.09 2.57
CA PHE A 95 -22.50 -20.85 2.75
C PHE A 95 -23.36 -19.70 3.28
N THR A 96 -24.44 -20.01 4.01
CA THR A 96 -25.33 -18.97 4.59
C THR A 96 -24.68 -18.19 5.73
N ASP A 97 -23.58 -18.70 6.30
CA ASP A 97 -22.84 -18.10 7.41
C ASP A 97 -21.36 -17.99 7.07
N ALA A 98 -20.78 -16.80 7.33
CA ALA A 98 -19.37 -16.53 7.03
C ALA A 98 -18.40 -17.46 7.78
N SER A 99 -18.77 -17.94 8.98
CA SER A 99 -17.98 -18.89 9.77
C SER A 99 -17.98 -20.28 9.16
N LYS A 100 -19.08 -20.70 8.51
CA LYS A 100 -19.13 -21.96 7.76
C LYS A 100 -18.22 -21.89 6.53
N MET A 101 -18.28 -20.78 5.79
CA MET A 101 -17.38 -20.55 4.66
C MET A 101 -15.91 -20.53 5.10
N GLN A 102 -15.62 -19.89 6.24
CA GLN A 102 -14.28 -19.90 6.83
C GLN A 102 -13.83 -21.30 7.21
N ALA A 103 -14.68 -22.10 7.87
CA ALA A 103 -14.34 -23.47 8.25
C ALA A 103 -14.06 -24.37 7.03
N VAL A 104 -14.80 -24.18 5.94
CA VAL A 104 -14.52 -24.85 4.66
C VAL A 104 -13.17 -24.40 4.09
N ALA A 105 -12.88 -23.09 4.08
CA ALA A 105 -11.59 -22.56 3.64
C ALA A 105 -10.41 -23.11 4.46
N ASP A 106 -10.55 -23.16 5.79
CA ASP A 106 -9.54 -23.71 6.70
C ASP A 106 -9.30 -25.21 6.43
N THR A 107 -10.38 -25.96 6.16
CA THR A 107 -10.30 -27.39 5.84
C THR A 107 -9.59 -27.62 4.51
N LEU A 108 -9.97 -26.89 3.46
CA LEU A 108 -9.36 -26.98 2.14
C LEU A 108 -7.88 -26.55 2.15
N ASP A 109 -7.54 -25.51 2.92
CA ASP A 109 -6.16 -25.06 3.12
C ASP A 109 -5.30 -26.14 3.79
N ASN A 110 -5.82 -26.78 4.83
CA ASN A 110 -5.14 -27.88 5.49
C ASN A 110 -4.92 -29.07 4.53
N TYR A 111 -5.93 -29.43 3.74
CA TYR A 111 -5.81 -30.54 2.77
C TYR A 111 -4.86 -30.23 1.63
N ALA A 112 -4.93 -29.03 1.05
CA ALA A 112 -4.01 -28.60 0.00
C ALA A 112 -2.54 -28.68 0.45
N LYS A 113 -2.25 -28.29 1.70
CA LYS A 113 -0.92 -28.37 2.31
C LYS A 113 -0.51 -29.81 2.62
N THR A 114 -1.41 -30.60 3.20
CA THR A 114 -1.13 -32.00 3.61
C THR A 114 -0.84 -32.87 2.39
N ASP A 115 -1.61 -32.71 1.33
CA ASP A 115 -1.54 -33.55 0.15
C ASP A 115 -0.62 -32.95 -0.93
N ASN A 116 0.03 -31.81 -0.64
CA ASN A 116 0.95 -31.09 -1.52
C ASN A 116 0.34 -30.76 -2.89
N ILE A 117 -0.93 -30.32 -2.88
CA ILE A 117 -1.61 -29.86 -4.09
C ILE A 117 -0.82 -28.68 -4.66
N THR A 118 -0.65 -28.64 -5.99
CA THR A 118 0.05 -27.56 -6.65
C THR A 118 -0.89 -26.36 -6.82
N PRO A 119 -0.51 -25.14 -6.37
CA PRO A 119 -1.32 -23.96 -6.59
C PRO A 119 -1.33 -23.56 -8.07
N VAL A 120 -2.41 -22.92 -8.50
CA VAL A 120 -2.53 -22.32 -9.84
C VAL A 120 -1.54 -21.17 -9.99
N SER A 121 -1.38 -20.38 -8.94
CA SER A 121 -0.42 -19.29 -8.89
C SER A 121 0.06 -19.05 -7.46
N THR A 122 1.32 -18.62 -7.33
CA THR A 122 1.97 -18.32 -6.05
C THR A 122 2.87 -17.10 -6.20
N GLY A 123 3.04 -16.35 -5.13
CA GLY A 123 3.86 -15.15 -5.13
C GLY A 123 4.06 -14.60 -3.72
N LYS A 124 4.89 -13.56 -3.63
CA LYS A 124 5.16 -12.86 -2.36
C LYS A 124 4.78 -11.40 -2.44
N THR A 125 4.26 -10.87 -1.34
CA THR A 125 3.91 -9.46 -1.24
C THR A 125 5.13 -8.55 -1.33
N ASP A 126 4.95 -7.41 -1.99
CA ASP A 126 5.94 -6.35 -2.07
C ASP A 126 5.99 -5.50 -0.77
N ALA A 127 6.72 -4.39 -0.80
CA ALA A 127 6.82 -3.45 0.32
C ALA A 127 5.48 -2.77 0.68
N ASN A 128 4.50 -2.77 -0.25
CA ASN A 128 3.16 -2.23 -0.04
C ASN A 128 2.18 -3.29 0.48
N GLY A 129 2.65 -4.53 0.67
CA GLY A 129 1.81 -5.65 1.09
C GLY A 129 0.96 -6.21 -0.04
N GLU A 130 1.35 -6.01 -1.30
CA GLU A 130 0.55 -6.40 -2.47
C GLU A 130 1.26 -7.46 -3.31
N VAL A 131 0.50 -8.41 -3.85
CA VAL A 131 1.00 -9.38 -4.84
C VAL A 131 -0.04 -9.65 -5.91
N LYS A 132 0.37 -9.68 -7.17
CA LYS A 132 -0.48 -10.03 -8.31
C LYS A 132 -0.33 -11.51 -8.63
N LEU A 133 -1.42 -12.24 -8.52
CA LEU A 133 -1.52 -13.66 -8.89
C LEU A 133 -2.44 -13.84 -10.10
N SER A 134 -2.44 -15.05 -10.67
CA SER A 134 -3.17 -15.37 -11.89
C SER A 134 -4.07 -16.59 -11.69
N ALA A 135 -5.37 -16.41 -11.85
CA ALA A 135 -6.33 -17.49 -11.98
C ALA A 135 -6.40 -17.94 -13.45
N ASP A 136 -6.56 -19.25 -13.67
CA ASP A 136 -6.52 -19.84 -15.02
C ASP A 136 -7.88 -19.78 -15.74
N SER A 137 -8.97 -19.61 -14.99
CA SER A 137 -10.34 -19.68 -15.46
C SER A 137 -11.34 -19.19 -14.40
N VAL A 138 -12.60 -19.02 -14.78
CA VAL A 138 -13.69 -18.80 -13.80
C VAL A 138 -13.87 -20.02 -12.89
N GLY A 139 -14.28 -19.80 -11.65
CA GLY A 139 -14.50 -20.86 -10.65
C GLY A 139 -14.40 -20.37 -9.21
N LEU A 140 -14.41 -21.32 -8.29
CA LEU A 140 -14.19 -21.11 -6.87
C LEU A 140 -12.71 -21.34 -6.55
N TYR A 141 -12.08 -20.35 -5.92
CA TYR A 141 -10.67 -20.37 -5.55
C TYR A 141 -10.49 -20.27 -4.04
N LEU A 142 -9.53 -21.04 -3.53
CA LEU A 142 -8.98 -20.88 -2.19
C LEU A 142 -7.77 -19.95 -2.28
N VAL A 143 -7.79 -18.89 -1.48
CA VAL A 143 -6.65 -18.00 -1.23
C VAL A 143 -5.99 -18.46 0.07
N SER A 144 -4.75 -18.91 -0.03
CA SER A 144 -3.99 -19.50 1.08
C SER A 144 -2.71 -18.71 1.33
N GLY A 145 -2.48 -18.33 2.58
CA GLY A 145 -1.23 -17.72 3.02
C GLY A 145 -0.33 -18.73 3.74
N LYS A 146 0.98 -18.52 3.64
CA LYS A 146 1.97 -19.28 4.39
C LYS A 146 2.33 -18.58 5.69
N SER A 147 2.08 -19.25 6.81
CA SER A 147 2.52 -18.76 8.13
C SER A 147 4.04 -18.70 8.21
N PHE A 148 4.55 -17.73 8.93
CA PHE A 148 5.96 -17.69 9.32
C PHE A 148 6.09 -17.19 10.75
N GLU A 149 7.14 -17.66 11.40
CA GLU A 149 7.60 -17.15 12.68
C GLU A 149 9.11 -16.99 12.56
N ASN A 150 9.60 -15.78 12.80
CA ASN A 150 11.02 -15.46 12.79
C ASN A 150 11.36 -14.65 14.05
N THR A 151 12.62 -14.21 14.17
CA THR A 151 13.09 -13.48 15.36
C THR A 151 12.45 -12.11 15.58
N THR A 152 11.72 -11.57 14.60
CA THR A 152 11.15 -10.22 14.65
C THR A 152 9.62 -10.20 14.58
N ALA A 153 8.99 -11.26 14.06
CA ALA A 153 7.53 -11.32 13.94
C ALA A 153 6.99 -12.73 13.75
N LYS A 154 5.72 -12.89 14.11
CA LYS A 154 4.84 -14.01 13.79
C LYS A 154 3.71 -13.55 12.89
N PHE A 155 3.53 -14.23 11.77
CA PHE A 155 2.46 -14.00 10.83
C PHE A 155 1.62 -15.27 10.68
N THR A 156 0.31 -15.14 10.93
CA THR A 156 -0.66 -16.22 10.76
C THR A 156 -1.78 -15.73 9.84
N PRO A 157 -1.76 -16.09 8.54
CA PRO A 157 -2.83 -15.77 7.61
C PRO A 157 -4.06 -16.65 7.86
N SER A 158 -5.24 -16.10 7.58
CA SER A 158 -6.51 -16.82 7.53
C SER A 158 -6.84 -17.09 6.06
N PRO A 159 -7.05 -18.34 5.65
CA PRO A 159 -7.43 -18.64 4.26
C PRO A 159 -8.84 -18.12 3.95
N SER A 160 -9.16 -17.92 2.68
CA SER A 160 -10.50 -17.50 2.27
C SER A 160 -10.91 -18.12 0.93
N LEU A 161 -12.22 -18.20 0.70
CA LEU A 161 -12.79 -18.58 -0.58
C LEU A 161 -13.23 -17.36 -1.36
N ILE A 162 -12.93 -17.34 -2.66
CA ILE A 162 -13.40 -16.32 -3.59
C ILE A 162 -14.02 -17.00 -4.81
N GLU A 163 -15.16 -16.47 -5.26
CA GLU A 163 -15.71 -16.82 -6.56
C GLU A 163 -15.19 -15.85 -7.61
N ILE A 164 -14.73 -16.40 -8.73
CA ILE A 164 -14.38 -15.65 -9.94
C ILE A 164 -15.39 -16.05 -11.00
N ASP A 165 -16.34 -15.17 -11.30
CA ASP A 165 -17.32 -15.34 -12.37
C ASP A 165 -17.04 -14.40 -13.55
N LYS A 166 -17.86 -14.51 -14.61
CA LYS A 166 -17.68 -13.74 -15.84
C LYS A 166 -18.00 -12.26 -15.67
N ASP A 167 -18.90 -11.92 -14.75
CA ASP A 167 -19.31 -10.54 -14.51
C ASP A 167 -18.19 -9.82 -13.75
N ILE A 168 -17.62 -10.45 -12.72
CA ILE A 168 -16.43 -9.98 -12.01
C ILE A 168 -15.26 -9.77 -12.98
N VAL A 169 -15.01 -10.74 -13.87
CA VAL A 169 -13.94 -10.62 -14.88
C VAL A 169 -14.19 -9.46 -15.84
N ALA A 170 -15.45 -9.19 -16.20
CA ALA A 170 -15.82 -8.09 -17.09
C ALA A 170 -15.71 -6.70 -16.43
N GLU A 171 -15.94 -6.61 -15.11
CA GLU A 171 -15.74 -5.39 -14.32
C GLU A 171 -14.26 -5.00 -14.19
N GLY A 172 -13.37 -6.00 -14.25
CA GLY A 172 -11.92 -5.82 -14.24
C GLY A 172 -11.26 -6.32 -12.97
N GLN A 173 -10.12 -5.70 -12.62
CA GLN A 173 -9.17 -6.13 -11.58
C GLN A 173 -9.84 -6.69 -10.30
N ILE A 174 -9.57 -7.96 -9.99
CA ILE A 174 -10.07 -8.62 -8.79
C ILE A 174 -9.12 -8.29 -7.64
N THR A 175 -9.62 -7.68 -6.56
CA THR A 175 -8.80 -7.35 -5.38
C THR A 175 -9.31 -8.12 -4.17
N VAL A 176 -8.41 -8.85 -3.49
CA VAL A 176 -8.73 -9.65 -2.31
C VAL A 176 -7.99 -9.09 -1.10
N TYR A 177 -8.75 -8.58 -0.13
CA TYR A 177 -8.21 -8.16 1.16
C TYR A 177 -8.14 -9.35 2.10
N THR A 178 -6.92 -9.70 2.50
CA THR A 178 -6.67 -10.90 3.29
C THR A 178 -6.81 -10.63 4.79
N LYS A 179 -7.29 -11.63 5.52
CA LYS A 179 -7.36 -11.59 6.98
C LYS A 179 -6.14 -12.30 7.56
N PHE A 180 -5.49 -11.70 8.55
CA PHE A 180 -4.31 -12.26 9.19
C PHE A 180 -4.13 -11.72 10.60
N THR A 181 -3.37 -12.43 11.42
CA THR A 181 -2.77 -11.88 12.64
C THR A 181 -1.28 -11.68 12.41
N TYR A 182 -0.77 -10.52 12.84
CA TYR A 182 0.65 -10.19 12.78
C TYR A 182 1.08 -9.68 14.16
N GLU A 183 2.04 -10.37 14.76
CA GLU A 183 2.57 -10.05 16.08
C GLU A 183 4.06 -9.79 15.95
N GLU A 184 4.51 -8.58 16.27
CA GLU A 184 5.93 -8.29 16.34
C GLU A 184 6.53 -8.85 17.63
N ILE A 185 7.67 -9.52 17.49
CA ILE A 185 8.39 -10.19 18.58
C ILE A 185 9.61 -9.34 18.97
N PRO A 186 9.83 -9.11 20.27
CA PRO A 186 11.09 -8.58 20.80
C PRO A 186 12.30 -9.42 20.38
N ALA A 187 13.45 -8.80 20.10
CA ALA A 187 14.59 -9.54 19.57
C ALA A 187 15.22 -10.50 20.61
N GLY A 188 15.52 -11.73 20.19
CA GLY A 188 16.23 -12.74 20.97
C GLY A 188 15.40 -13.27 22.14
N ASP A 189 16.04 -13.42 23.30
CA ASP A 189 15.40 -13.92 24.53
C ASP A 189 14.77 -12.80 25.38
N SER A 190 14.47 -11.66 24.77
CA SER A 190 13.95 -10.48 25.48
C SER A 190 12.44 -10.60 25.67
N ASP A 191 11.93 -10.12 26.80
CA ASP A 191 10.49 -10.16 27.11
C ASP A 191 9.77 -8.94 26.52
N TYR A 192 10.49 -7.81 26.45
CA TYR A 192 9.96 -6.54 26.00
C TYR A 192 10.93 -5.80 25.07
N GLY A 193 10.42 -4.86 24.30
CA GLY A 193 11.25 -3.99 23.46
C GLY A 193 10.60 -2.69 23.05
N VAL A 194 11.44 -1.75 22.64
CA VAL A 194 11.03 -0.51 21.99
C VAL A 194 11.77 -0.36 20.67
N ARG A 195 11.03 -0.03 19.60
CA ARG A 195 11.55 0.28 18.28
C ARG A 195 11.13 1.67 17.86
N LYS A 196 11.92 2.30 17.00
CA LYS A 196 11.63 3.60 16.43
C LYS A 196 11.52 3.54 14.90
N SER A 197 10.41 4.07 14.38
CA SER A 197 10.16 4.26 12.96
C SER A 197 10.07 5.75 12.60
N TRP A 198 10.60 6.12 11.43
CA TRP A 198 10.63 7.48 10.93
C TRP A 198 9.82 7.59 9.63
N ILE A 199 8.80 8.46 9.62
CA ILE A 199 8.05 8.83 8.42
C ILE A 199 8.57 10.19 7.95
N VAL A 200 9.48 10.13 6.98
CA VAL A 200 10.07 11.31 6.32
C VAL A 200 9.80 11.25 4.82
N PRO A 201 9.75 12.40 4.10
CA PRO A 201 9.62 12.41 2.66
C PRO A 201 10.72 11.60 1.96
N ASP A 202 10.39 10.99 0.83
CA ASP A 202 11.31 10.15 0.06
C ASP A 202 12.65 10.86 -0.22
N GLY A 203 13.74 10.13 0.01
CA GLY A 203 15.10 10.64 -0.17
C GLY A 203 15.57 11.64 0.91
N GLN A 204 14.75 11.98 1.90
CA GLN A 204 15.10 12.96 2.93
C GLN A 204 15.57 12.34 4.26
N LYS A 205 16.36 11.26 4.20
CA LYS A 205 16.92 10.62 5.41
C LYS A 205 17.76 11.55 6.29
N LYS A 206 18.29 12.64 5.73
CA LYS A 206 19.00 13.71 6.46
C LYS A 206 18.16 14.43 7.52
N LEU A 207 16.84 14.27 7.50
CA LEU A 207 15.92 14.84 8.50
C LEU A 207 15.83 13.99 9.76
N ILE A 208 16.34 12.75 9.72
CA ILE A 208 16.38 11.84 10.87
C ILE A 208 17.56 12.29 11.76
N PRO A 209 17.33 12.57 13.05
CA PRO A 209 18.40 12.95 13.98
C PRO A 209 19.37 11.77 14.22
N ASP A 210 20.54 12.06 14.77
CA ASP A 210 21.53 11.02 15.08
C ASP A 210 21.03 10.05 16.16
N ASN A 211 20.26 10.56 17.13
CA ASN A 211 19.66 9.77 18.20
C ASN A 211 18.43 10.47 18.81
N ILE A 212 17.66 9.70 19.57
CA ILE A 212 16.60 10.18 20.47
C ILE A 212 16.74 9.53 21.84
N LYS A 213 16.03 10.06 22.83
CA LYS A 213 15.91 9.45 24.16
C LYS A 213 14.50 8.95 24.41
N VAL A 214 14.41 7.79 25.03
CA VAL A 214 13.15 7.16 25.43
C VAL A 214 13.22 6.81 26.90
N GLU A 215 12.28 7.33 27.67
CA GLU A 215 12.04 6.91 29.04
C GLU A 215 11.17 5.66 29.03
N ILE A 216 11.59 4.63 29.76
CA ILE A 216 10.85 3.38 29.96
C ILE A 216 10.32 3.38 31.38
N TYR A 217 9.04 3.07 31.53
CA TYR A 217 8.35 3.07 32.82
C TYR A 217 7.82 1.67 33.15
N ARG A 218 8.04 1.24 34.39
CA ARG A 218 7.51 0.01 34.98
C ARG A 218 6.52 0.39 36.07
N ASP A 219 5.26 -0.04 35.93
CA ASP A 219 4.16 0.28 36.85
C ASP A 219 4.07 1.78 37.15
N GLY A 220 4.22 2.60 36.10
CA GLY A 220 4.18 4.06 36.17
C GLY A 220 5.42 4.75 36.77
N LYS A 221 6.48 4.01 37.13
CA LYS A 221 7.74 4.56 37.65
C LYS A 221 8.84 4.48 36.59
N LEU A 222 9.66 5.52 36.51
CA LEU A 222 10.82 5.53 35.62
C LEU A 222 11.73 4.35 35.96
N PHE A 223 11.90 3.46 34.99
CA PHE A 223 12.76 2.29 35.06
C PHE A 223 14.14 2.58 34.43
N ASP A 224 14.13 3.12 33.22
CA ASP A 224 15.36 3.40 32.47
C ASP A 224 15.16 4.58 31.50
N THR A 225 16.26 5.18 31.05
CA THR A 225 16.27 6.15 29.95
C THR A 225 17.29 5.71 28.92
N VAL A 226 16.81 5.32 27.75
CA VAL A 226 17.62 4.70 26.72
C VAL A 226 17.79 5.61 25.52
N THR A 227 18.91 5.47 24.83
CA THR A 227 19.20 6.18 23.59
C THR A 227 18.98 5.26 22.41
N LEU A 228 18.11 5.65 21.47
CA LEU A 228 17.91 4.95 20.20
C LEU A 228 18.63 5.73 19.09
N SER A 229 19.37 5.02 18.24
CA SER A 229 20.16 5.59 17.14
C SER A 229 20.29 4.60 15.98
N ALA A 230 20.91 5.03 14.88
CA ALA A 230 21.20 4.10 13.79
C ALA A 230 22.13 2.94 14.22
N ASP A 231 23.00 3.14 15.21
CA ASP A 231 23.99 2.14 15.66
C ASP A 231 23.34 0.93 16.34
N ASN A 232 22.21 1.12 17.01
CA ASN A 232 21.41 0.05 17.61
C ASN A 232 20.17 -0.28 16.78
N ASN A 233 20.18 0.07 15.48
CA ASN A 233 19.06 -0.11 14.56
C ASN A 233 17.76 0.53 15.05
N TRP A 234 17.83 1.57 15.89
CA TRP A 234 16.69 2.24 16.50
C TRP A 234 15.87 1.32 17.43
N GLU A 235 16.52 0.37 18.09
CA GLU A 235 15.87 -0.62 18.96
C GLU A 235 16.55 -0.75 20.33
N TYR A 236 15.75 -1.05 21.35
CA TYR A 236 16.23 -1.45 22.69
C TYR A 236 15.32 -2.54 23.25
N PHE A 237 15.92 -3.58 23.85
CA PHE A 237 15.21 -4.74 24.37
C PHE A 237 15.62 -5.01 25.82
N TRP A 238 14.66 -5.47 26.62
CA TRP A 238 14.91 -5.81 28.02
C TRP A 238 14.12 -7.05 28.45
N LYS A 239 14.54 -7.62 29.57
CA LYS A 239 13.87 -8.74 30.23
C LYS A 239 13.20 -8.29 31.50
N ASP A 240 12.09 -8.92 31.83
CA ASP A 240 11.49 -8.82 33.15
C ASP A 240 10.70 -10.09 33.44
N ASP A 241 11.02 -10.73 34.56
CA ASP A 241 10.41 -11.99 34.99
C ASP A 241 9.11 -11.78 35.79
N THR A 242 8.62 -10.54 35.85
CA THR A 242 7.40 -10.17 36.57
C THR A 242 6.28 -9.72 35.62
N ALA A 243 5.03 -9.93 36.05
CA ALA A 243 3.86 -9.39 35.36
C ALA A 243 3.68 -7.89 35.68
N ALA A 244 4.59 -7.05 35.17
CA ALA A 244 4.52 -5.59 35.31
C ALA A 244 3.85 -4.92 34.10
N GLU A 245 3.23 -3.77 34.32
CA GLU A 245 2.73 -2.92 33.24
C GLU A 245 3.84 -2.00 32.73
N TRP A 246 4.11 -2.05 31.43
CA TRP A 246 5.16 -1.27 30.78
C TRP A 246 4.58 -0.13 29.94
N SER A 247 5.27 1.00 29.93
CA SER A 247 5.00 2.11 29.01
C SER A 247 6.28 2.83 28.63
N VAL A 248 6.27 3.51 27.49
CA VAL A 248 7.43 4.28 27.00
C VAL A 248 7.03 5.71 26.66
N LYS A 249 7.99 6.62 26.76
CA LYS A 249 7.82 8.03 26.40
C LYS A 249 9.08 8.55 25.73
N GLU A 250 8.95 8.98 24.48
CA GLU A 250 10.01 9.76 23.83
C GLU A 250 10.10 11.14 24.48
N ILE A 251 11.32 11.54 24.80
CA ILE A 251 11.64 12.87 25.33
C ILE A 251 12.54 13.62 24.34
N ASP A 252 12.62 14.93 24.51
CA ASP A 252 13.43 15.81 23.63
C ASP A 252 13.06 15.66 22.14
N ILE A 253 11.76 15.54 21.84
CA ILE A 253 11.24 15.32 20.49
C ILE A 253 11.77 16.40 19.54
N PRO A 254 12.40 16.02 18.41
CA PRO A 254 12.94 16.99 17.45
C PRO A 254 11.86 17.92 16.90
N ALA A 255 12.24 19.16 16.61
CA ALA A 255 11.33 20.14 16.00
C ALA A 255 10.73 19.61 14.69
N ASN A 256 9.49 20.03 14.39
CA ASN A 256 8.72 19.66 13.20
C ASN A 256 8.29 18.18 13.11
N TYR A 257 8.36 17.42 14.22
CA TYR A 257 7.81 16.07 14.26
C TYR A 257 6.47 15.99 15.02
N THR A 258 5.68 14.99 14.69
CA THR A 258 4.63 14.43 15.55
C THR A 258 5.05 13.04 16.00
N VAL A 259 4.66 12.65 17.21
CA VAL A 259 4.99 11.34 17.78
C VAL A 259 3.69 10.56 18.00
N VAL A 260 3.69 9.30 17.56
CA VAL A 260 2.66 8.31 17.88
C VAL A 260 3.37 7.10 18.49
N THR A 261 2.89 6.63 19.64
CA THR A 261 3.34 5.34 20.19
C THR A 261 2.25 4.31 19.96
N LYS A 262 2.59 3.25 19.22
CA LYS A 262 1.78 2.05 19.04
C LYS A 262 2.40 0.97 19.92
N ASN A 263 1.60 0.13 20.54
CA ASN A 263 2.14 -0.96 21.34
C ASN A 263 1.27 -2.21 21.19
N ASN A 264 1.92 -3.36 21.24
CA ASN A 264 1.28 -4.60 21.65
C ASN A 264 1.69 -4.91 23.10
N ASP A 265 1.41 -6.11 23.60
CA ASP A 265 1.68 -6.47 25.00
C ASP A 265 3.17 -6.44 25.37
N LYS A 266 4.09 -6.56 24.40
CA LYS A 266 5.53 -6.73 24.63
C LYS A 266 6.42 -5.72 23.90
N LEU A 267 5.94 -5.14 22.80
CA LEU A 267 6.72 -4.28 21.94
C LEU A 267 6.05 -2.91 21.78
N PHE A 268 6.83 -1.87 21.99
CA PHE A 268 6.46 -0.48 21.78
C PHE A 268 7.10 0.04 20.49
N LEU A 269 6.29 0.50 19.55
CA LEU A 269 6.71 1.17 18.33
C LEU A 269 6.46 2.67 18.46
N ILE A 270 7.53 3.45 18.51
CA ILE A 270 7.47 4.91 18.47
C ILE A 270 7.63 5.36 17.02
N GLU A 271 6.68 6.12 16.49
CA GLU A 271 6.65 6.60 15.12
C GLU A 271 6.70 8.13 15.09
N ASN A 272 7.72 8.68 14.41
CA ASN A 272 7.84 10.12 14.21
C ASN A 272 7.53 10.51 12.77
N THR A 273 6.55 11.38 12.58
CA THR A 273 6.18 11.91 11.26
C THR A 273 6.66 13.35 11.10
N TYR A 274 7.41 13.63 10.04
CA TYR A 274 7.86 14.98 9.72
C TYR A 274 6.69 15.82 9.17
N LYS A 275 6.42 16.96 9.80
CA LYS A 275 5.48 17.96 9.31
C LYS A 275 6.16 18.76 8.19
N SER A 276 5.78 18.50 6.95
CA SER A 276 6.21 19.33 5.83
C SER A 276 5.48 20.67 5.89
N ASP A 277 6.22 21.79 5.91
CA ASP A 277 5.66 23.13 5.80
C ASP A 277 5.06 23.34 4.40
N SER A 278 3.83 22.88 4.20
CA SER A 278 3.00 23.31 3.08
C SER A 278 2.15 24.51 3.50
N SER A 279 2.81 25.62 3.82
CA SER A 279 2.21 26.95 3.86
C SER A 279 3.27 28.05 3.83
N SER A 280 3.96 28.21 2.71
CA SER A 280 4.52 29.51 2.35
C SER A 280 3.62 30.13 1.28
N ASN A 281 2.62 30.88 1.75
CA ASN A 281 2.03 31.90 0.90
C ASN A 281 3.14 32.89 0.56
N THR A 282 3.36 33.02 -0.74
CA THR A 282 4.09 34.11 -1.38
C THR A 282 3.54 35.44 -0.86
N ASP A 283 4.38 36.19 -0.15
CA ASP A 283 4.35 37.64 -0.26
C ASP A 283 5.77 38.11 -0.54
N SER A 284 6.03 38.27 -1.83
CA SER A 284 7.02 39.20 -2.32
C SER A 284 6.66 40.59 -1.81
N SER A 285 7.44 41.13 -0.88
CA SER A 285 7.64 42.57 -0.82
C SER A 285 9.10 42.88 -0.61
N SER A 286 9.51 43.87 -1.39
CA SER A 286 10.86 44.24 -1.80
C SER A 286 11.82 44.59 -0.67
N SER A 287 13.05 44.11 -0.79
CA SER A 287 14.22 44.69 -0.12
C SER A 287 14.65 45.98 -0.82
N THR A 288 14.76 47.08 -0.07
CA THR A 288 15.89 48.01 -0.20
C THR A 288 16.31 48.49 1.19
N PRO A 289 17.63 48.68 1.44
CA PRO A 289 18.18 48.89 2.77
C PRO A 289 18.34 50.39 3.09
N ASP A 290 18.25 50.78 4.37
CA ASP A 290 19.21 51.74 4.90
C ASP A 290 19.29 51.80 6.44
N SER A 291 20.43 52.32 6.88
CA SER A 291 21.00 52.27 8.21
C SER A 291 20.37 53.19 9.28
N SER A 292 20.63 52.82 10.54
CA SER A 292 21.07 53.65 11.69
C SER A 292 20.11 53.93 12.86
N SER A 293 20.68 53.68 14.06
CA SER A 293 20.63 54.48 15.31
C SER A 293 19.41 54.43 16.26
N SER A 294 19.68 53.83 17.43
CA SER A 294 19.45 54.32 18.81
C SER A 294 18.04 54.65 19.32
N GLY A 295 17.71 54.12 20.51
CA GLY A 295 16.66 54.68 21.38
C GLY A 295 16.06 53.67 22.34
N SER A 296 15.92 54.07 23.61
CA SER A 296 15.65 53.27 24.80
C SER A 296 14.17 53.22 25.24
N ASP A 297 13.94 52.37 26.24
CA ASP A 297 12.94 52.45 27.33
C ASP A 297 11.53 51.82 27.23
N SER A 298 11.39 50.77 28.05
CA SER A 298 10.39 50.55 29.12
C SER A 298 8.88 50.41 28.87
N SER A 299 8.39 49.29 29.45
CA SER A 299 7.22 49.13 30.34
C SER A 299 5.94 48.44 29.81
N SER A 300 5.76 47.21 30.31
CA SER A 300 4.58 46.59 30.96
C SER A 300 3.19 46.65 30.33
N SER A 301 2.62 45.47 30.02
CA SER A 301 1.49 44.86 30.76
C SER A 301 1.06 43.51 30.12
N THR A 302 1.04 42.45 30.92
CA THR A 302 0.28 41.19 30.72
C THR A 302 -1.11 41.33 31.40
N PRO A 303 -2.11 40.41 31.23
CA PRO A 303 -2.12 39.10 30.57
C PRO A 303 -3.35 38.79 29.67
N ASP A 304 -3.37 37.56 29.14
CA ASP A 304 -4.52 36.73 28.74
C ASP A 304 -5.29 36.99 27.42
N ASN A 305 -5.00 36.13 26.42
CA ASN A 305 -6.01 35.23 25.85
C ASN A 305 -5.35 34.14 24.99
N ILE A 306 -5.48 32.89 25.42
CA ILE A 306 -5.17 31.69 24.66
C ILE A 306 -6.41 31.35 23.81
N PRO A 307 -6.32 31.06 22.50
CA PRO A 307 -7.48 30.57 21.78
C PRO A 307 -7.82 29.15 22.24
N GLN A 308 -9.00 28.99 22.83
CA GLN A 308 -9.65 27.72 23.11
C GLN A 308 -10.04 27.05 21.78
N THR A 309 -9.26 26.08 21.30
CA THR A 309 -9.59 25.32 20.09
C THR A 309 -10.46 24.10 20.44
N GLY A 310 -11.75 24.23 20.13
CA GLY A 310 -12.72 23.14 20.30
C GLY A 310 -14.13 23.44 19.76
N SER A 311 -14.38 24.61 19.15
CA SER A 311 -15.66 24.88 18.50
C SER A 311 -15.65 24.40 17.05
N LEU A 312 -16.17 23.21 16.79
CA LEU A 312 -16.59 22.79 15.46
C LEU A 312 -17.71 23.72 14.98
N ASN A 313 -17.37 24.72 14.17
CA ASN A 313 -18.34 25.56 13.48
C ASN A 313 -18.79 24.86 12.19
N TRP A 314 -19.41 23.69 12.33
CA TRP A 314 -20.02 22.99 11.21
C TRP A 314 -21.36 23.69 10.90
N PRO A 315 -21.74 23.89 9.63
CA PRO A 315 -22.97 24.59 9.29
C PRO A 315 -24.17 23.63 9.43
N VAL A 316 -24.41 23.17 10.66
CA VAL A 316 -25.49 22.24 11.02
C VAL A 316 -26.86 22.72 10.50
N PRO A 317 -27.21 24.03 10.52
CA PRO A 317 -28.47 24.49 9.92
C PRO A 317 -28.57 24.25 8.41
N VAL A 318 -27.45 24.32 7.67
CA VAL A 318 -27.41 24.10 6.21
C VAL A 318 -27.59 22.61 5.89
N LEU A 319 -26.99 21.73 6.69
CA LEU A 319 -27.11 20.29 6.52
C LEU A 319 -28.49 19.75 6.92
N ILE A 320 -29.08 20.31 7.98
CA ILE A 320 -30.49 20.04 8.32
C ILE A 320 -31.41 20.49 7.18
N GLY A 321 -31.17 21.68 6.61
CA GLY A 321 -31.92 22.17 5.45
C GLY A 321 -31.81 21.26 4.23
N GLY A 322 -30.60 20.79 3.91
CA GLY A 322 -30.35 19.85 2.80
C GLY A 322 -31.05 18.51 2.98
N GLY A 323 -31.05 17.96 4.20
CA GLY A 323 -31.72 16.69 4.53
C GLY A 323 -33.24 16.74 4.31
N VAL A 324 -33.89 17.83 4.72
CA VAL A 324 -35.34 18.00 4.54
C VAL A 324 -35.74 18.09 3.06
N ILE A 325 -34.90 18.71 2.22
CA ILE A 325 -35.15 18.80 0.76
C ILE A 325 -35.06 17.42 0.11
N LEU A 326 -34.09 16.59 0.51
CA LEU A 326 -33.92 15.24 -0.03
C LEU A 326 -35.08 14.30 0.37
N ILE A 327 -35.57 14.41 1.62
CA ILE A 327 -36.73 13.64 2.08
C ILE A 327 -37.99 14.05 1.33
N ALA A 328 -38.21 15.36 1.12
CA ALA A 328 -39.35 15.86 0.35
C ALA A 328 -39.30 15.44 -1.13
N ALA A 329 -38.11 15.44 -1.73
CA ALA A 329 -37.91 14.95 -3.09
C ALA A 329 -38.17 13.43 -3.19
N GLY A 330 -37.66 12.63 -2.26
CA GLY A 330 -37.89 11.19 -2.20
C GLY A 330 -39.37 10.83 -2.06
N TRP A 331 -40.11 11.53 -1.20
CA TRP A 331 -41.57 11.34 -1.07
C TRP A 331 -42.34 11.72 -2.32
N ARG A 332 -41.88 12.73 -3.07
CA ARG A 332 -42.54 13.16 -4.32
C ARG A 332 -42.30 12.18 -5.47
N VAL A 333 -41.15 11.50 -5.49
CA VAL A 333 -40.84 10.43 -6.45
C VAL A 333 -41.63 9.17 -6.12
N SER A 334 -41.69 8.76 -4.84
CA SER A 334 -42.44 7.57 -4.40
C SER A 334 -43.96 7.65 -4.66
N ARG A 335 -44.54 8.85 -4.74
CA ARG A 335 -45.96 9.05 -5.09
C ARG A 335 -46.26 9.00 -6.58
N LYS A 336 -45.27 8.97 -7.47
CA LYS A 336 -45.48 8.82 -8.92
C LYS A 336 -45.41 7.37 -9.41
N GLU A 337 -45.05 6.44 -8.54
CA GLU A 337 -44.94 5.00 -8.84
C GLU A 337 -46.08 4.16 -8.21
N LYS A 338 -47.18 4.81 -7.82
CA LYS A 338 -48.48 4.19 -7.51
C LYS A 338 -49.56 4.86 -8.34
#